data_AF-B9TDB9-F1
#
_entry.id   AF-B9TDB9-F1
#
_cell.length_a   1.000
_cell.length_b   1.000
_cell.length_c   1.000
_cell.angle_alpha   90.00
_cell.angle_beta   90.00
_cell.angle_gamma   90.00
#
_symmetry.space_group_name_H-M   'P 1'
#
loop_
_entity.id
_entity.type
_entity.pdbx_description
1 polymer ?
#
loop_
_entity_poly.entity_id
_entity_poly.type
_entity_poly.pdbx_seq_one_letter_code
_entity_poly.pdbx_strand_id
1 'polypeptide(L)'
;MSKSLVEFKRFLTKSAPTLSEHEKKLANLILGGFEEVASVGTAGGRRGKVLAKLIVAKGEAAPSALEIVADETKANEREIVRLTKLEVEHFRGFSEKHTFEFKNPYTFVYGPNGTGKSSLCEALEYGLLASIHEADSKRIPVSDYIRNATSRKSAKPVLYGDTAKENGIEVKADPRSFEFCFIEKNRIDGFARVAANTPVAQQARLAALFGLEEFNAFATQFNESLDSYLDCVGKKGKDLADRAKVIAGHQAILQGLPVKAKAAETRGTVLLAKYPECKDLDEIKAALTGPEGNGGKQKANNTEIGRLQNLKTVADPGTDDIQADADGLLRLIKEKTDSEKFLN
;
A
#
# COMPACT_ATOMS: atom_id res chain seq x y z
N MET A 1 -0.53 -26.10 18.22
CA MET A 1 -0.02 -25.49 16.98
C MET A 1 -1.22 -25.10 16.14
N SER A 2 -1.21 -23.92 15.52
CA SER A 2 -2.30 -23.50 14.63
C SER A 2 -2.40 -24.44 13.42
N LYS A 3 -3.64 -24.70 12.96
CA LYS A 3 -3.91 -25.57 11.79
C LYS A 3 -3.15 -25.08 10.56
N SER A 4 -3.09 -23.76 10.38
CA SER A 4 -2.35 -23.10 9.32
C SER A 4 -0.85 -23.38 9.33
N LEU A 5 -0.20 -23.50 10.49
CA LEU A 5 1.24 -23.81 10.57
C LEU A 5 1.51 -25.23 10.04
N VAL A 6 0.64 -26.18 10.38
CA VAL A 6 0.77 -27.58 9.95
C VAL A 6 0.61 -27.69 8.44
N GLU A 7 -0.44 -27.08 7.88
CA GLU A 7 -0.66 -27.08 6.42
C GLU A 7 0.42 -26.31 5.67
N PHE A 8 0.97 -25.24 6.27
CA PHE A 8 2.11 -24.53 5.69
C PHE A 8 3.36 -25.41 5.63
N LYS A 9 3.67 -26.17 6.70
CA LYS A 9 4.75 -27.16 6.68
C LYS A 9 4.52 -28.23 5.59
N ARG A 10 3.30 -28.76 5.48
CA ARG A 10 2.95 -29.75 4.44
C ARG A 10 3.13 -29.18 3.03
N PHE A 11 2.68 -27.95 2.80
CA PHE A 11 2.89 -27.21 1.55
C PHE A 11 4.39 -27.11 1.23
N LEU A 12 5.19 -26.66 2.19
CA LEU A 12 6.64 -26.53 1.98
C LEU A 12 7.32 -27.86 1.71
N THR A 13 6.93 -28.96 2.38
CA THR A 13 7.48 -30.29 2.11
C THR A 13 7.22 -30.71 0.66
N LYS A 14 5.99 -30.48 0.17
CA LYS A 14 5.59 -30.85 -1.18
C LYS A 14 6.23 -29.94 -2.24
N SER A 15 6.38 -28.66 -1.94
CA SER A 15 6.92 -27.65 -2.86
C SER A 15 8.45 -27.52 -2.81
N ALA A 16 9.13 -28.06 -1.80
CA ALA A 16 10.58 -27.96 -1.62
C ALA A 16 11.41 -28.26 -2.89
N PRO A 17 11.05 -29.24 -3.76
CA PRO A 17 11.80 -29.50 -5.00
C PRO A 17 11.70 -28.37 -6.03
N THR A 18 10.63 -27.59 -6.02
CA THR A 18 10.38 -26.53 -7.02
C THR A 18 10.82 -25.14 -6.54
N LEU A 19 11.11 -24.98 -5.25
CA LEU A 19 11.52 -23.70 -4.68
C LEU A 19 13.00 -23.40 -4.95
N SER A 20 13.27 -22.17 -5.37
CA SER A 20 14.60 -21.57 -5.45
C SER A 20 15.25 -21.44 -4.07
N GLU A 21 16.55 -21.15 -4.06
CA GLU A 21 17.30 -20.93 -2.82
C GLU A 21 16.70 -19.78 -1.98
N HIS A 22 16.34 -18.67 -2.63
CA HIS A 22 15.77 -17.50 -1.95
C HIS A 22 14.36 -17.78 -1.42
N GLU A 23 13.53 -18.53 -2.14
CA GLU A 23 12.22 -18.94 -1.66
C GLU A 23 12.33 -19.89 -0.46
N LYS A 24 13.33 -20.79 -0.44
CA LYS A 24 13.60 -21.65 0.72
C LYS A 24 14.03 -20.83 1.95
N LYS A 25 14.91 -19.84 1.76
CA LYS A 25 15.29 -18.90 2.82
C LYS A 25 14.09 -18.14 3.37
N LEU A 26 13.24 -17.61 2.47
CA LEU A 26 12.02 -16.91 2.87
C LEU A 26 11.04 -17.82 3.63
N ALA A 27 10.86 -19.06 3.16
CA ALA A 27 10.04 -20.04 3.84
C ALA A 27 10.56 -20.36 5.25
N ASN A 28 11.87 -20.50 5.44
CA ASN A 28 12.48 -20.67 6.77
C ASN A 28 12.24 -19.46 7.68
N LEU A 29 12.33 -18.23 7.16
CA LEU A 29 12.00 -17.02 7.91
C LEU A 29 10.53 -16.99 8.35
N ILE A 30 9.61 -17.38 7.45
CA ILE A 30 8.17 -17.48 7.76
C ILE A 30 7.92 -18.57 8.79
N LEU A 31 8.56 -19.74 8.68
CA LEU A 31 8.43 -20.82 9.67
C LEU A 31 8.91 -20.38 11.06
N GLY A 32 10.07 -19.72 11.14
CA GLY A 32 10.63 -19.23 12.40
C GLY A 32 9.85 -18.07 13.03
N GLY A 33 9.09 -17.32 12.22
CA GLY A 33 8.26 -16.18 12.64
C GLY A 33 6.77 -16.37 12.43
N PHE A 34 6.28 -17.63 12.37
CA PHE A 34 4.96 -17.92 11.81
C PHE A 34 3.83 -17.20 12.53
N GLU A 35 3.84 -17.19 13.86
CA GLU A 35 2.79 -16.53 14.66
C GLU A 35 2.75 -15.01 14.40
N GLU A 36 3.91 -14.35 14.29
CA GLU A 36 3.99 -12.92 13.98
C GLU A 36 3.41 -12.64 12.58
N VAL A 37 3.78 -13.45 11.58
CA VAL A 37 3.29 -13.32 10.21
C VAL A 37 1.80 -13.63 10.08
N ALA A 38 1.33 -14.68 10.75
CA ALA A 38 -0.06 -15.13 10.70
C ALA A 38 -1.02 -14.18 11.41
N SER A 39 -0.55 -13.48 12.45
CA SER A 39 -1.35 -12.51 13.22
C SER A 39 -1.74 -11.25 12.44
N VAL A 40 -1.10 -10.98 11.29
CA VAL A 40 -1.34 -9.79 10.48
C VAL A 40 -1.78 -10.15 9.05
N GLY A 41 -2.65 -9.33 8.47
CA GLY A 41 -3.05 -9.42 7.05
C GLY A 41 -2.35 -8.39 6.16
N THR A 42 -2.92 -8.16 4.98
CA THR A 42 -2.36 -7.23 3.98
C THR A 42 -2.64 -5.75 4.27
N ALA A 43 -3.63 -5.45 5.13
CA ALA A 43 -4.10 -4.10 5.41
C ALA A 43 -2.96 -3.15 5.81
N GLY A 44 -2.77 -2.06 5.05
CA GLY A 44 -1.71 -1.08 5.26
C GLY A 44 -0.29 -1.62 5.03
N GLY A 45 -0.16 -2.73 4.28
CA GLY A 45 1.11 -3.40 4.02
C GLY A 45 1.67 -4.13 5.23
N ARG A 46 0.86 -4.43 6.25
CA ARG A 46 1.33 -4.92 7.55
C ARG A 46 2.12 -6.22 7.43
N ARG A 47 1.60 -7.24 6.75
CA ARG A 47 2.34 -8.49 6.55
C ARG A 47 3.64 -8.26 5.76
N GLY A 48 3.61 -7.48 4.68
CA GLY A 48 4.81 -7.13 3.92
C GLY A 48 5.89 -6.45 4.76
N LYS A 49 5.52 -5.53 5.67
CA LYS A 49 6.44 -4.88 6.61
C LYS A 49 7.06 -5.86 7.62
N VAL A 50 6.26 -6.79 8.16
CA VAL A 50 6.75 -7.85 9.05
C VAL A 50 7.76 -8.74 8.32
N LEU A 51 7.42 -9.18 7.10
CA LEU A 51 8.33 -9.99 6.29
C LEU A 51 9.61 -9.24 5.93
N ALA A 52 9.52 -7.97 5.52
CA ALA A 52 10.67 -7.15 5.23
C ALA A 52 11.59 -7.00 6.45
N LYS A 53 11.03 -6.80 7.64
CA LYS A 53 11.79 -6.76 8.90
C LYS A 53 12.51 -8.09 9.17
N LEU A 54 11.84 -9.23 8.95
CA LEU A 54 12.46 -10.55 9.12
C LEU A 54 13.59 -10.79 8.11
N ILE A 55 13.38 -10.40 6.85
CA ILE A 55 14.39 -10.49 5.78
C ILE A 55 15.62 -9.66 6.13
N VAL A 56 15.44 -8.39 6.53
CA VAL A 56 16.56 -7.50 6.88
C VAL A 56 17.30 -8.00 8.13
N ALA A 57 16.58 -8.50 9.13
CA ALA A 57 17.20 -8.90 10.40
C ALA A 57 17.89 -10.28 10.35
N LYS A 58 17.36 -11.22 9.56
CA LYS A 58 17.75 -12.64 9.61
C LYS A 58 18.02 -13.26 8.24
N GLY A 59 17.80 -12.54 7.14
CA GLY A 59 17.84 -13.10 5.78
C GLY A 59 19.21 -13.62 5.33
N GLU A 60 20.30 -12.94 5.70
CA GLU A 60 21.66 -13.43 5.37
C GLU A 60 22.01 -14.72 6.12
N ALA A 61 21.59 -14.83 7.38
CA ALA A 61 21.84 -16.00 8.22
C ALA A 61 20.84 -17.15 7.99
N ALA A 62 19.79 -16.94 7.19
CA ALA A 62 18.77 -17.94 6.94
C ALA A 62 19.35 -19.10 6.10
N PRO A 63 19.22 -20.36 6.56
CA PRO A 63 19.67 -21.50 5.77
C PRO A 63 18.81 -21.67 4.51
N SER A 64 19.43 -22.17 3.44
CA SER A 64 18.73 -22.58 2.22
C SER A 64 18.14 -24.00 2.32
N ALA A 65 18.61 -24.80 3.27
CA ALA A 65 18.00 -26.08 3.62
C ALA A 65 16.71 -25.83 4.40
N LEU A 66 15.60 -26.37 3.90
CA LEU A 66 14.31 -26.33 4.61
C LEU A 66 14.33 -27.34 5.75
N GLU A 67 14.52 -26.87 6.98
CA GLU A 67 14.40 -27.69 8.19
C GLU A 67 12.92 -27.82 8.55
N ILE A 68 12.19 -28.56 7.73
CA ILE A 68 10.82 -28.94 8.07
C ILE A 68 10.94 -30.13 8.98
N VAL A 69 10.85 -29.88 10.29
CA VAL A 69 10.52 -30.95 11.24
C VAL A 69 9.16 -31.45 10.80
N ALA A 70 9.17 -32.55 10.06
CA ALA A 70 7.98 -33.33 9.81
C ALA A 70 7.42 -33.62 11.19
N ASP A 71 6.17 -33.21 11.42
CA ASP A 71 5.34 -34.04 12.29
C ASP A 71 5.28 -35.35 11.53
N GLU A 72 6.24 -36.23 11.77
CA GLU A 72 6.22 -37.58 11.25
C GLU A 72 4.84 -38.10 11.59
N THR A 73 4.07 -38.31 10.53
CA THR A 73 2.96 -39.21 10.47
C THR A 73 3.39 -40.53 11.11
N LYS A 74 3.26 -40.65 12.44
CA LYS A 74 3.03 -41.91 13.15
C LYS A 74 1.63 -42.43 12.77
N ALA A 75 1.27 -42.35 11.50
CA ALA A 75 -0.10 -42.40 11.02
C ALA A 75 -0.65 -43.83 10.99
N ASN A 76 0.17 -44.87 10.89
CA ASN A 76 -0.38 -46.17 10.48
C ASN A 76 -0.64 -47.18 11.61
N GLU A 77 -0.20 -46.94 12.86
CA GLU A 77 -0.46 -47.90 13.95
C GLU A 77 -1.66 -47.55 14.83
N ARG A 78 -2.13 -46.29 14.80
CA ARG A 78 -3.26 -45.80 15.62
C ARG A 78 -4.42 -45.28 14.78
N GLU A 79 -4.43 -45.57 13.48
CA GLU A 79 -5.54 -45.21 12.61
C GLU A 79 -6.80 -45.96 13.05
N ILE A 80 -7.85 -45.21 13.36
CA ILE A 80 -9.15 -45.78 13.71
C ILE A 80 -9.84 -46.23 12.43
N VAL A 81 -10.05 -47.53 12.30
CA VAL A 81 -10.67 -48.16 11.13
C VAL A 81 -12.19 -48.19 11.27
N ARG A 82 -12.70 -48.25 12.50
CA ARG A 82 -14.14 -48.33 12.78
C ARG A 82 -14.50 -47.70 14.12
N LEU A 83 -15.58 -46.93 14.18
CA LEU A 83 -16.20 -46.52 15.45
C LEU A 83 -17.08 -47.64 15.98
N THR A 84 -17.00 -47.91 17.28
CA THR A 84 -17.74 -49.01 17.92
C THR A 84 -18.75 -48.55 18.93
N LYS A 85 -18.45 -47.49 19.68
CA LYS A 85 -19.31 -47.01 20.76
C LYS A 85 -19.12 -45.52 21.00
N LEU A 86 -20.22 -44.81 21.27
CA LEU A 86 -20.23 -43.45 21.77
C LEU A 86 -20.99 -43.40 23.09
N GLU A 87 -20.36 -42.85 24.12
CA GLU A 87 -20.99 -42.54 25.40
C GLU A 87 -21.17 -41.02 25.53
N VAL A 88 -22.40 -40.58 25.83
CA VAL A 88 -22.73 -39.17 26.04
C VAL A 88 -23.49 -39.01 27.35
N GLU A 89 -23.21 -37.93 28.07
CA GLU A 89 -23.90 -37.54 29.30
C GLU A 89 -23.83 -36.02 29.43
N HIS A 90 -24.89 -35.37 29.89
CA HIS A 90 -24.94 -33.91 30.05
C HIS A 90 -24.42 -33.13 28.82
N PHE A 91 -24.72 -33.61 27.61
CA PHE A 91 -24.24 -33.05 26.35
C PHE A 91 -25.44 -32.63 25.48
N ARG A 92 -25.59 -31.32 25.21
CA ARG A 92 -26.64 -30.78 24.34
C ARG A 92 -28.03 -31.31 24.73
N GLY A 93 -28.70 -32.09 23.88
CA GLY A 93 -30.01 -32.69 24.17
C GLY A 93 -29.99 -33.88 25.14
N PHE A 94 -28.83 -34.43 25.50
CA PHE A 94 -28.70 -35.62 26.35
C PHE A 94 -28.44 -35.24 27.81
N SER A 95 -29.47 -35.32 28.64
CA SER A 95 -29.37 -35.01 30.07
C SER A 95 -28.84 -36.18 30.89
N GLU A 96 -29.20 -37.41 30.53
CA GLU A 96 -28.76 -38.64 31.18
C GLU A 96 -27.66 -39.33 30.37
N LYS A 97 -27.02 -40.34 30.98
CA LYS A 97 -26.03 -41.17 30.28
C LYS A 97 -26.71 -42.01 29.21
N HIS A 98 -26.28 -41.84 27.97
CA HIS A 98 -26.67 -42.67 26.84
C HIS A 98 -25.45 -43.31 26.19
N THR A 99 -25.61 -44.57 25.77
CA THR A 99 -24.60 -45.32 25.03
C THR A 99 -25.16 -45.70 23.67
N PHE A 100 -24.45 -45.33 22.61
CA PHE A 100 -24.76 -45.69 21.23
C PHE A 100 -23.72 -46.68 20.73
N GLU A 101 -24.15 -47.86 20.28
CA GLU A 101 -23.28 -48.91 19.75
C GLU A 101 -23.37 -48.99 18.22
N PHE A 102 -22.23 -48.93 17.55
CA PHE A 102 -22.11 -48.98 16.09
C PHE A 102 -21.66 -50.38 15.65
N LYS A 103 -22.59 -51.34 15.70
CA LYS A 103 -22.28 -52.74 15.36
C LYS A 103 -22.14 -52.99 13.86
N ASN A 104 -22.91 -52.23 13.07
CA ASN A 104 -23.04 -52.43 11.63
C ASN A 104 -22.25 -51.35 10.87
N PRO A 105 -21.79 -51.65 9.63
CA PRO A 105 -21.11 -50.66 8.78
C PRO A 105 -21.95 -49.41 8.50
N TYR A 106 -23.27 -49.56 8.48
CA TYR A 106 -24.21 -48.46 8.25
C TYR A 106 -25.16 -48.34 9.45
N THR A 107 -25.20 -47.15 10.05
CA THR A 107 -26.12 -46.82 11.14
C THR A 107 -26.99 -45.64 10.69
N PHE A 108 -28.29 -45.87 10.58
CA PHE A 108 -29.26 -44.84 10.21
C PHE A 108 -29.91 -44.27 11.46
N VAL A 109 -29.79 -42.95 11.65
CA VAL A 109 -30.39 -42.24 12.79
C VAL A 109 -31.53 -41.37 12.28
N TYR A 110 -32.75 -41.69 12.72
CA TYR A 110 -33.96 -40.95 12.35
C TYR A 110 -34.88 -40.75 13.56
N GLY A 111 -35.84 -39.85 13.43
CA GLY A 111 -36.75 -39.48 14.52
C GLY A 111 -37.30 -38.07 14.37
N PRO A 112 -38.33 -37.67 15.15
CA PRO A 112 -38.92 -36.34 15.12
C PRO A 112 -37.92 -35.19 15.38
N ASN A 113 -38.30 -33.96 15.04
CA ASN A 113 -37.49 -32.79 15.37
C ASN A 113 -37.36 -32.65 16.89
N GLY A 114 -36.15 -32.27 17.36
CA GLY A 114 -35.86 -32.10 18.79
C GLY A 114 -35.47 -33.37 19.55
N THR A 115 -35.48 -34.56 18.94
CA THR A 115 -35.13 -35.82 19.65
C THR A 115 -33.62 -36.10 19.78
N GLY A 116 -32.77 -35.08 19.67
CA GLY A 116 -31.32 -35.22 19.87
C GLY A 116 -30.52 -35.77 18.68
N LYS A 117 -31.11 -35.93 17.49
CA LYS A 117 -30.36 -36.37 16.28
C LYS A 117 -29.15 -35.48 15.98
N SER A 118 -29.34 -34.17 15.97
CA SER A 118 -28.25 -33.20 15.78
C SER A 118 -27.25 -33.28 16.93
N SER A 119 -27.72 -33.45 18.17
CA SER A 119 -26.84 -33.61 19.34
C SER A 119 -25.97 -34.86 19.25
N LEU A 120 -26.46 -35.95 18.64
CA LEU A 120 -25.66 -37.16 18.40
C LEU A 120 -24.54 -36.88 17.38
N CYS A 121 -24.87 -36.22 16.27
CA CYS A 121 -23.87 -35.83 15.27
C CYS A 121 -22.83 -34.86 15.85
N GLU A 122 -23.26 -33.86 16.62
CA GLU A 122 -22.39 -32.91 17.32
C GLU A 122 -21.49 -33.60 18.37
N ALA A 123 -21.98 -34.67 19.02
CA ALA A 123 -21.18 -35.46 19.96
C ALA A 123 -20.10 -36.27 19.25
N LEU A 124 -20.42 -36.87 18.10
CA LEU A 124 -19.44 -37.52 17.23
C LEU A 124 -18.39 -36.51 16.75
N GLU A 125 -18.84 -35.36 16.26
CA GLU A 125 -17.99 -34.26 15.78
C GLU A 125 -17.03 -33.79 16.86
N TYR A 126 -17.55 -33.50 18.05
CA TYR A 126 -16.72 -33.05 19.16
C TYR A 126 -15.77 -34.14 19.68
N GLY A 127 -16.19 -35.42 19.69
CA GLY A 127 -15.32 -36.54 20.08
C GLY A 127 -14.14 -36.74 19.13
N LEU A 128 -14.35 -36.51 17.83
CA LEU A 128 -13.31 -36.69 16.80
C LEU A 128 -12.48 -35.43 16.54
N LEU A 129 -13.06 -34.24 16.65
CA LEU A 129 -12.42 -32.98 16.26
C LEU A 129 -12.09 -32.06 17.45
N ALA A 130 -12.65 -32.32 18.64
CA ALA A 130 -12.60 -31.38 19.78
C ALA A 130 -13.17 -29.97 19.49
N SER A 131 -13.83 -29.79 18.35
CA SER A 131 -14.58 -28.61 17.93
C SER A 131 -15.93 -29.04 17.36
N ILE A 132 -16.84 -28.08 17.16
CA ILE A 132 -18.14 -28.29 16.55
C ILE A 132 -18.34 -27.15 15.55
N HIS A 133 -18.50 -27.47 14.27
CA HIS A 133 -18.58 -26.47 13.21
C HIS A 133 -19.72 -25.46 13.42
N GLU A 134 -20.87 -25.92 13.92
CA GLU A 134 -22.03 -25.06 14.22
C GLU A 134 -21.74 -24.10 15.39
N ALA A 135 -20.90 -24.50 16.36
CA ALA A 135 -20.48 -23.63 17.46
C ALA A 135 -19.55 -22.51 16.96
N ASP A 136 -18.57 -22.88 16.13
CA ASP A 136 -17.61 -21.95 15.52
C ASP A 136 -18.33 -20.96 14.61
N SER A 137 -19.27 -21.45 13.78
CA SER A 137 -20.10 -20.62 12.90
C SER A 137 -20.92 -19.58 13.66
N LYS A 138 -21.42 -19.94 14.85
CA LYS A 138 -22.17 -19.03 15.73
C LYS A 138 -21.29 -18.21 16.66
N ARG A 139 -19.97 -18.40 16.64
CA ARG A 139 -18.99 -17.77 17.56
C ARG A 139 -19.34 -18.02 19.03
N ILE A 140 -19.84 -19.21 19.35
CA ILE A 140 -20.15 -19.62 20.72
C ILE A 140 -18.99 -20.52 21.20
N PRO A 141 -18.38 -20.24 22.36
CA PRO A 141 -17.37 -21.12 22.93
C PRO A 141 -17.91 -22.55 23.04
N VAL A 142 -17.14 -23.54 22.56
CA VAL A 142 -17.62 -24.93 22.53
C VAL A 142 -18.03 -25.43 23.91
N SER A 143 -17.36 -24.98 24.99
CA SER A 143 -17.73 -25.27 26.38
C SER A 143 -19.16 -24.84 26.74
N ASP A 144 -19.61 -23.71 26.20
CA ASP A 144 -20.96 -23.20 26.41
C ASP A 144 -21.94 -23.87 25.43
N TYR A 145 -21.49 -24.14 24.21
CA TYR A 145 -22.30 -24.75 23.17
C TYR A 145 -22.77 -26.16 23.55
N ILE A 146 -21.89 -26.98 24.13
CA ILE A 146 -22.17 -28.37 24.53
C ILE A 146 -23.01 -28.48 25.79
N ARG A 147 -23.20 -27.38 26.51
CA ARG A 147 -23.92 -27.36 27.80
C ARG A 147 -25.35 -27.84 27.60
N ASN A 148 -25.74 -28.85 28.38
CA ASN A 148 -27.10 -29.37 28.31
C ASN A 148 -28.10 -28.35 28.88
N ALA A 149 -29.22 -28.18 28.17
CA ALA A 149 -30.19 -27.13 28.46
C ALA A 149 -30.89 -27.33 29.81
N THR A 150 -31.15 -28.59 30.20
CA THR A 150 -31.91 -28.95 31.41
C THR A 150 -31.02 -29.03 32.64
N SER A 151 -29.96 -29.84 32.59
CA SER A 151 -29.05 -30.08 33.72
C SER A 151 -28.08 -28.93 33.97
N ARG A 152 -27.89 -28.05 32.98
CA ARG A 152 -26.91 -26.94 33.00
C ARG A 152 -25.47 -27.40 33.25
N LYS A 153 -25.20 -28.69 33.07
CA LYS A 153 -23.88 -29.32 33.10
C LYS A 153 -23.37 -29.53 31.68
N SER A 154 -22.08 -29.79 31.57
CA SER A 154 -21.41 -30.20 30.34
C SER A 154 -20.47 -31.36 30.66
N ALA A 155 -20.57 -32.45 29.92
CA ALA A 155 -19.56 -33.51 29.93
C ALA A 155 -19.11 -33.80 28.50
N LYS A 156 -17.85 -34.22 28.36
CA LYS A 156 -17.31 -34.56 27.05
C LYS A 156 -17.80 -35.96 26.65
N PRO A 157 -18.25 -36.15 25.40
CA PRO A 157 -18.52 -37.48 24.86
C PRO A 157 -17.24 -38.31 24.85
N VAL A 158 -17.38 -39.61 25.10
CA VAL A 158 -16.28 -40.58 25.02
C VAL A 158 -16.56 -41.50 23.85
N LEU A 159 -15.67 -41.50 22.87
CA LEU A 159 -15.80 -42.29 21.65
C LEU A 159 -14.83 -43.46 21.70
N TYR A 160 -15.26 -44.62 21.22
CA TYR A 160 -14.46 -45.82 21.14
C TYR A 160 -14.44 -46.33 19.70
N GLY A 161 -13.32 -46.94 19.32
CA GLY A 161 -13.10 -47.48 17.99
C GLY A 161 -12.08 -48.60 17.98
N ASP A 162 -11.98 -49.24 16.83
CA ASP A 162 -11.03 -50.30 16.55
C ASP A 162 -9.91 -49.76 15.65
N THR A 163 -8.68 -50.18 15.92
CA THR A 163 -7.53 -50.03 15.02
C THR A 163 -7.28 -51.36 14.31
N ALA A 164 -6.28 -51.42 13.43
CA ALA A 164 -5.86 -52.67 12.84
C ALA A 164 -5.34 -53.71 13.87
N LYS A 165 -4.93 -53.29 15.07
CA LYS A 165 -4.29 -54.15 16.09
C LYS A 165 -5.10 -54.32 17.38
N GLU A 166 -5.84 -53.29 17.77
CA GLU A 166 -6.54 -53.22 19.06
C GLU A 166 -8.02 -52.86 18.85
N ASN A 167 -8.92 -53.50 19.60
CA ASN A 167 -10.35 -53.26 19.54
C ASN A 167 -10.83 -52.46 20.75
N GLY A 168 -11.82 -51.59 20.55
CA GLY A 168 -12.50 -50.86 21.62
C GLY A 168 -11.62 -49.85 22.37
N ILE A 169 -10.64 -49.26 21.70
CA ILE A 169 -9.80 -48.21 22.28
C ILE A 169 -10.54 -46.89 22.33
N GLU A 170 -10.26 -46.05 23.33
CA GLU A 170 -10.77 -44.69 23.37
C GLU A 170 -10.15 -43.86 22.24
N VAL A 171 -10.99 -43.29 21.39
CA VAL A 171 -10.59 -42.44 20.28
C VAL A 171 -10.25 -41.06 20.82
N LYS A 172 -9.02 -40.63 20.58
CA LYS A 172 -8.59 -39.27 20.87
C LYS A 172 -8.98 -38.37 19.72
N ALA A 173 -9.47 -37.17 20.05
CA ALA A 173 -9.74 -36.15 19.07
C ALA A 173 -8.47 -35.83 18.27
N ASP A 174 -8.59 -35.94 16.95
CA ASP A 174 -7.57 -35.57 15.98
C ASP A 174 -8.24 -34.95 14.75
N PRO A 175 -8.36 -33.61 14.74
CA PRO A 175 -8.91 -32.89 13.58
C PRO A 175 -8.28 -33.31 12.26
N ARG A 176 -6.98 -33.59 12.24
CA ARG A 176 -6.25 -33.86 10.99
C ARG A 176 -6.72 -35.14 10.33
N SER A 177 -7.00 -36.15 11.13
CA SER A 177 -7.40 -37.48 10.65
C SER A 177 -8.89 -37.56 10.39
N PHE A 178 -9.71 -36.82 11.15
CA PHE A 178 -11.17 -37.03 11.17
C PHE A 178 -12.00 -35.91 10.54
N GLU A 179 -11.42 -34.76 10.19
CA GLU A 179 -12.19 -33.62 9.64
C GLU A 179 -12.99 -33.98 8.37
N PHE A 180 -12.46 -34.93 7.59
CA PHE A 180 -13.10 -35.45 6.39
C PHE A 180 -14.14 -36.55 6.62
N CYS A 181 -14.27 -37.05 7.85
CA CYS A 181 -15.28 -38.05 8.19
C CYS A 181 -16.69 -37.45 8.32
N PHE A 182 -16.79 -36.12 8.44
CA PHE A 182 -18.06 -35.41 8.55
C PHE A 182 -18.46 -34.80 7.22
N ILE A 183 -19.56 -35.30 6.65
CA ILE A 183 -20.11 -34.79 5.40
C ILE A 183 -21.48 -34.17 5.69
N GLU A 184 -21.57 -32.85 5.59
CA GLU A 184 -22.81 -32.10 5.79
C GLU A 184 -23.48 -31.77 4.45
N LYS A 185 -24.81 -31.85 4.40
CA LYS A 185 -25.59 -31.48 3.20
C LYS A 185 -25.24 -30.07 2.69
N ASN A 186 -25.15 -29.07 3.59
CA ASN A 186 -24.84 -27.70 3.17
C ASN A 186 -23.44 -27.57 2.56
N ARG A 187 -22.46 -28.37 3.03
CA ARG A 187 -21.11 -28.45 2.44
C ARG A 187 -21.16 -29.05 1.03
N ILE A 188 -21.93 -30.12 0.82
CA ILE A 188 -22.16 -30.72 -0.51
C ILE A 188 -22.88 -29.73 -1.45
N ASP A 189 -23.98 -29.13 -0.99
CA ASP A 189 -24.79 -28.21 -1.80
C ASP A 189 -23.98 -26.97 -2.21
N GLY A 190 -23.15 -26.46 -1.30
CA GLY A 190 -22.20 -25.38 -1.58
C GLY A 190 -21.14 -25.76 -2.62
N PHE A 191 -20.69 -27.01 -2.61
CA PHE A 191 -19.74 -27.54 -3.60
C PHE A 191 -20.37 -27.76 -4.98
N ALA A 192 -21.61 -28.27 -5.04
CA ALA A 192 -22.30 -28.58 -6.29
C ALA A 192 -22.44 -27.35 -7.23
N ARG A 193 -22.36 -26.13 -6.68
CA ARG A 193 -22.43 -24.86 -7.42
C ARG A 193 -21.09 -24.17 -7.63
N VAL A 194 -19.96 -24.82 -7.33
CA VAL A 194 -18.62 -24.21 -7.38
C VAL A 194 -18.31 -23.65 -8.76
N ALA A 195 -18.60 -24.38 -9.84
CA ALA A 195 -18.28 -23.95 -11.21
C ALA A 195 -18.95 -22.62 -11.63
N ALA A 196 -20.07 -22.24 -11.00
CA ALA A 196 -20.78 -20.99 -11.27
C ALA A 196 -20.25 -19.77 -10.50
N ASN A 197 -19.27 -19.98 -9.59
CA ASN A 197 -18.74 -18.92 -8.74
C ASN A 197 -17.48 -18.27 -9.35
N THR A 198 -17.12 -17.08 -8.86
CA THR A 198 -15.84 -16.43 -9.18
C THR A 198 -14.65 -17.27 -8.68
N PRO A 199 -13.43 -17.16 -9.26
CA PRO A 199 -12.27 -17.95 -8.83
C PRO A 199 -11.96 -17.85 -7.32
N VAL A 200 -12.10 -16.65 -6.75
CA VAL A 200 -11.91 -16.42 -5.31
C VAL A 200 -12.95 -17.19 -4.48
N ALA A 201 -14.22 -17.13 -4.90
CA ALA A 201 -15.28 -17.87 -4.23
C ALA A 201 -15.15 -19.39 -4.43
N GLN A 202 -14.65 -19.85 -5.58
CA GLN A 202 -14.31 -21.26 -5.81
C GLN A 202 -13.23 -21.73 -4.83
N GLN A 203 -12.13 -20.97 -4.72
CA GLN A 203 -11.04 -21.28 -3.79
C GLN A 203 -11.52 -21.32 -2.34
N ALA A 204 -12.36 -20.37 -1.92
CA ALA A 204 -12.93 -20.37 -0.57
C ALA A 204 -13.85 -21.58 -0.32
N ARG A 205 -14.66 -21.98 -1.31
CA ARG A 205 -15.54 -23.16 -1.20
C ARG A 205 -14.75 -24.47 -1.17
N LEU A 206 -13.68 -24.57 -1.97
CA LEU A 206 -12.77 -25.70 -1.93
C LEU A 206 -12.06 -25.77 -0.57
N ALA A 207 -11.55 -24.64 -0.07
CA ALA A 207 -10.98 -24.58 1.26
C ALA A 207 -11.96 -25.07 2.33
N ALA A 208 -13.23 -24.65 2.27
CA ALA A 208 -14.26 -25.12 3.20
C ALA A 208 -14.63 -26.59 3.05
N LEU A 209 -14.58 -27.13 1.83
CA LEU A 209 -14.78 -28.55 1.61
C LEU A 209 -13.65 -29.36 2.26
N PHE A 210 -12.42 -28.87 2.16
CA PHE A 210 -11.22 -29.57 2.65
C PHE A 210 -10.77 -29.19 4.07
N GLY A 211 -11.55 -28.39 4.80
CA GLY A 211 -11.12 -27.94 6.14
C GLY A 211 -9.88 -27.04 6.11
N LEU A 212 -9.59 -26.39 4.99
CA LEU A 212 -8.42 -25.54 4.79
C LEU A 212 -8.76 -24.05 4.94
N GLU A 213 -9.85 -23.68 5.62
CA GLU A 213 -10.31 -22.29 5.71
C GLU A 213 -9.28 -21.40 6.39
N GLU A 214 -8.74 -21.82 7.53
CA GLU A 214 -7.71 -21.07 8.26
C GLU A 214 -6.43 -20.91 7.42
N PHE A 215 -6.01 -21.99 6.76
CA PHE A 215 -4.83 -21.97 5.90
C PHE A 215 -5.05 -21.10 4.65
N ASN A 216 -6.23 -21.18 4.05
CA ASN A 216 -6.59 -20.35 2.90
C ASN A 216 -6.66 -18.87 3.27
N ALA A 217 -7.21 -18.54 4.44
CA ALA A 217 -7.19 -17.19 4.98
C ALA A 217 -5.75 -16.70 5.23
N PHE A 218 -4.85 -17.57 5.68
CA PHE A 218 -3.43 -17.25 5.80
C PHE A 218 -2.78 -17.03 4.42
N ALA A 219 -2.95 -17.96 3.48
CA ALA A 219 -2.26 -17.98 2.20
C ALA A 219 -2.70 -16.84 1.26
N THR A 220 -3.95 -16.40 1.35
CA THR A 220 -4.50 -15.31 0.53
C THR A 220 -4.17 -13.91 1.07
N GLN A 221 -3.53 -13.80 2.23
CA GLN A 221 -3.25 -12.53 2.91
C GLN A 221 -1.78 -12.09 2.81
N PHE A 222 -1.11 -12.39 1.69
CA PHE A 222 0.22 -11.87 1.37
C PHE A 222 0.13 -10.66 0.43
N ASN A 223 1.05 -9.71 0.57
CA ASN A 223 1.15 -8.55 -0.32
C ASN A 223 1.74 -8.97 -1.68
N GLU A 224 1.27 -8.34 -2.76
CA GLU A 224 1.73 -8.65 -4.14
C GLU A 224 3.23 -8.42 -4.35
N SER A 225 3.80 -7.39 -3.70
CA SER A 225 5.23 -7.09 -3.73
C SER A 225 5.74 -6.67 -2.36
N LEU A 226 7.00 -7.00 -2.10
CA LEU A 226 7.76 -6.56 -0.93
C LEU A 226 8.69 -5.37 -1.21
N ASP A 227 8.82 -4.95 -2.47
CA ASP A 227 9.84 -3.98 -2.91
C ASP A 227 9.69 -2.64 -2.18
N SER A 228 8.45 -2.18 -1.98
CA SER A 228 8.17 -0.93 -1.27
C SER A 228 8.55 -0.96 0.22
N TYR A 229 8.77 -2.15 0.80
CA TYR A 229 9.10 -2.34 2.21
C TYR A 229 10.58 -2.68 2.43
N LEU A 230 11.33 -2.98 1.36
CA LEU A 230 12.75 -3.31 1.39
C LEU A 230 13.57 -2.13 0.86
N ASP A 231 14.52 -1.65 1.64
CA ASP A 231 15.45 -0.62 1.18
C ASP A 231 16.60 -1.26 0.38
N CYS A 232 16.36 -1.51 -0.91
CA CYS A 232 17.34 -2.12 -1.83
C CYS A 232 18.38 -1.12 -2.39
N VAL A 233 18.16 0.19 -2.21
CA VAL A 233 19.06 1.25 -2.71
C VAL A 233 19.99 1.73 -1.61
N GLY A 234 19.54 1.66 -0.35
CA GLY A 234 20.26 2.11 0.83
C GLY A 234 20.21 3.63 0.95
N LYS A 235 19.62 4.14 2.03
CA LYS A 235 19.57 5.58 2.33
C LYS A 235 20.91 6.32 2.14
N LYS A 236 22.03 5.68 2.53
CA LYS A 236 23.37 6.26 2.38
C LYS A 236 23.83 6.40 0.92
N GLY A 237 23.43 5.48 0.04
CA GLY A 237 23.75 5.56 -1.39
C GLY A 237 23.03 6.73 -2.06
N LYS A 238 21.76 6.93 -1.70
CA LYS A 238 20.98 8.09 -2.16
C LYS A 238 21.56 9.41 -1.63
N ASP A 239 21.86 9.48 -0.34
CA ASP A 239 22.47 10.67 0.25
C ASP A 239 23.83 10.99 -0.38
N LEU A 240 24.64 9.97 -0.70
CA LEU A 240 25.91 10.15 -1.38
C LEU A 240 25.71 10.69 -2.81
N ALA A 241 24.76 10.13 -3.57
CA ALA A 241 24.45 10.59 -4.92
C ALA A 241 23.95 12.04 -4.94
N ASP A 242 23.08 12.41 -4.00
CA ASP A 242 22.56 13.78 -3.87
C ASP A 242 23.70 14.75 -3.51
N ARG A 243 24.58 14.39 -2.57
CA ARG A 243 25.77 15.19 -2.24
C ARG A 243 26.75 15.32 -3.41
N ALA A 244 26.97 14.24 -4.16
CA ALA A 244 27.82 14.26 -5.35
C ALA A 244 27.28 15.21 -6.42
N LYS A 245 25.96 15.25 -6.62
CA LYS A 245 25.30 16.19 -7.54
C LYS A 245 25.51 17.65 -7.13
N VAL A 246 25.40 17.95 -5.84
CA VAL A 246 25.67 19.29 -5.29
C VAL A 246 27.13 19.70 -5.55
N ILE A 247 28.08 18.80 -5.28
CA ILE A 247 29.51 19.05 -5.53
C ILE A 247 29.77 19.31 -7.02
N ALA A 248 29.21 18.50 -7.92
CA ALA A 248 29.35 18.70 -9.36
C ALA A 248 28.79 20.07 -9.81
N GLY A 249 27.67 20.51 -9.23
CA GLY A 249 27.12 21.84 -9.46
C GLY A 249 28.08 22.96 -9.05
N HIS A 250 28.68 22.87 -7.86
CA HIS A 250 29.68 23.84 -7.40
C HIS A 250 30.93 23.83 -8.28
N GLN A 251 31.41 22.66 -8.70
CA GLN A 251 32.56 22.55 -9.61
C GLN A 251 32.29 23.21 -10.96
N ALA A 252 31.11 23.01 -11.55
CA ALA A 252 30.72 23.64 -12.81
C ALA A 252 30.68 25.18 -12.69
N ILE A 253 30.19 25.70 -11.55
CA ILE A 253 30.21 27.15 -11.29
C ILE A 253 31.66 27.66 -11.24
N LEU A 254 32.53 27.00 -10.47
CA LEU A 254 33.93 27.39 -10.32
C LEU A 254 34.68 27.39 -11.66
N GLN A 255 34.46 26.37 -12.50
CA GLN A 255 35.06 26.29 -13.83
C GLN A 255 34.53 27.39 -14.78
N GLY A 256 33.29 27.84 -14.60
CA GLY A 256 32.70 28.91 -15.40
C GLY A 256 33.06 30.33 -14.94
N LEU A 257 33.58 30.52 -13.72
CA LEU A 257 33.92 31.84 -13.18
C LEU A 257 34.98 32.60 -14.00
N PRO A 258 36.10 31.99 -14.44
CA PRO A 258 37.10 32.70 -15.24
C PRO A 258 36.54 33.26 -16.56
N VAL A 259 35.68 32.50 -17.23
CA VAL A 259 35.03 32.94 -18.49
C VAL A 259 34.09 34.12 -18.21
N LYS A 260 33.30 34.04 -17.14
CA LYS A 260 32.40 35.12 -16.72
C LYS A 260 33.18 36.38 -16.31
N ALA A 261 34.29 36.22 -15.60
CA ALA A 261 35.17 37.32 -15.20
C ALA A 261 35.75 38.03 -16.43
N LYS A 262 36.35 37.28 -17.37
CA LYS A 262 36.89 37.84 -18.62
C LYS A 262 35.81 38.54 -19.45
N ALA A 263 34.60 37.96 -19.53
CA ALA A 263 33.48 38.60 -20.21
C ALA A 263 32.97 39.86 -19.48
N ALA A 264 33.09 39.94 -18.15
CA ALA A 264 32.76 41.13 -17.37
C ALA A 264 33.82 42.21 -17.57
N GLU A 265 35.11 41.87 -17.52
CA GLU A 265 36.22 42.77 -17.82
C GLU A 265 36.09 43.36 -19.24
N THR A 266 35.82 42.52 -20.24
CA THR A 266 35.62 42.97 -21.64
C THR A 266 34.43 43.94 -21.75
N ARG A 267 33.33 43.67 -21.04
CA ARG A 267 32.19 44.60 -21.00
C ARG A 267 32.55 45.91 -20.28
N GLY A 268 33.34 45.83 -19.22
CA GLY A 268 33.85 46.98 -18.49
C GLY A 268 34.73 47.88 -19.35
N THR A 269 35.69 47.31 -20.09
CA THR A 269 36.55 48.07 -20.99
C THR A 269 35.78 48.72 -22.14
N VAL A 270 34.82 48.01 -22.74
CA VAL A 270 33.92 48.57 -23.76
C VAL A 270 33.08 49.71 -23.20
N LEU A 271 32.61 49.60 -21.95
CA LEU A 271 31.82 50.66 -21.32
C LEU A 271 32.69 51.88 -21.02
N LEU A 272 33.90 51.69 -20.49
CA LEU A 272 34.87 52.77 -20.25
C LEU A 272 35.24 53.52 -21.53
N ALA A 273 35.42 52.81 -22.65
CA ALA A 273 35.69 53.44 -23.94
C ALA A 273 34.56 54.38 -24.41
N LYS A 274 33.31 54.16 -23.99
CA LYS A 274 32.17 55.05 -24.30
C LYS A 274 32.10 56.29 -23.41
N TYR A 275 32.84 56.32 -22.30
CA TYR A 275 32.88 57.42 -21.35
C TYR A 275 34.33 57.82 -21.05
N PRO A 276 35.03 58.50 -21.99
CA PRO A 276 36.46 58.83 -21.88
C PRO A 276 36.80 59.71 -20.67
N GLU A 277 35.80 60.44 -20.16
CA GLU A 277 35.90 61.35 -19.02
C GLU A 277 35.98 60.63 -17.66
N CYS A 278 35.76 59.31 -17.62
CA CYS A 278 35.70 58.52 -16.38
C CYS A 278 36.84 57.50 -16.32
N LYS A 279 37.49 57.38 -15.17
CA LYS A 279 38.66 56.52 -14.96
C LYS A 279 38.28 55.08 -14.63
N ASP A 280 37.14 54.88 -13.98
CA ASP A 280 36.63 53.55 -13.61
C ASP A 280 35.10 53.46 -13.70
N LEU A 281 34.58 52.24 -13.50
CA LEU A 281 33.15 51.95 -13.60
C LEU A 281 32.33 52.61 -12.48
N ASP A 282 32.94 52.88 -11.33
CA ASP A 282 32.29 53.53 -10.20
C ASP A 282 32.13 55.03 -10.46
N GLU A 283 33.10 55.67 -11.13
CA GLU A 283 33.00 57.03 -11.64
C GLU A 283 31.93 57.14 -12.74
N ILE A 284 31.82 56.16 -13.65
CA ILE A 284 30.70 56.11 -14.63
C ILE A 284 29.36 56.03 -13.90
N LYS A 285 29.25 55.15 -12.91
CA LYS A 285 28.03 54.99 -12.11
C LYS A 285 27.69 56.30 -11.39
N ALA A 286 28.65 56.91 -10.71
CA ALA A 286 28.49 58.20 -10.04
C ALA A 286 28.13 59.34 -11.01
N ALA A 287 28.68 59.36 -12.23
CA ALA A 287 28.32 60.36 -13.23
C ALA A 287 26.89 60.17 -13.77
N LEU A 288 26.45 58.92 -13.94
CA LEU A 288 25.09 58.62 -14.41
C LEU A 288 24.04 58.87 -13.33
N THR A 289 24.27 58.42 -12.10
CA THR A 289 23.29 58.51 -11.00
C THR A 289 23.49 59.70 -10.07
N GLY A 290 24.59 60.44 -10.20
CA GLY A 290 24.97 61.52 -9.29
C GLY A 290 25.52 61.03 -7.95
N PRO A 291 26.25 61.88 -7.19
CA PRO A 291 26.62 61.56 -5.81
C PRO A 291 25.34 61.30 -4.99
N GLU A 292 25.32 60.18 -4.28
CA GLU A 292 24.20 59.70 -3.45
C GLU A 292 22.87 59.45 -4.19
N GLY A 293 22.90 59.25 -5.52
CA GLY A 293 21.68 58.90 -6.27
C GLY A 293 20.78 60.09 -6.60
N ASN A 294 21.32 61.32 -6.57
CA ASN A 294 20.60 62.56 -6.93
C ASN A 294 20.26 62.69 -8.44
N GLY A 295 20.44 61.61 -9.20
CA GLY A 295 20.02 61.43 -10.58
C GLY A 295 21.03 61.87 -11.64
N GLY A 296 22.09 62.61 -11.30
CA GLY A 296 23.23 62.90 -12.19
C GLY A 296 22.84 63.26 -13.64
N LYS A 297 23.54 62.66 -14.62
CA LYS A 297 23.21 62.78 -16.05
C LYS A 297 21.83 62.22 -16.41
N GLN A 298 21.31 61.22 -15.68
CA GLN A 298 19.97 60.69 -15.94
C GLN A 298 18.87 61.73 -15.66
N LYS A 299 18.99 62.49 -14.57
CA LYS A 299 18.06 63.57 -14.24
C LYS A 299 18.16 64.69 -15.26
N ALA A 300 19.37 65.10 -15.64
CA ALA A 300 19.57 66.10 -16.69
C ALA A 300 18.92 65.68 -18.02
N ASN A 301 19.15 64.44 -18.45
CA ASN A 301 18.54 63.90 -19.66
C ASN A 301 17.01 63.80 -19.55
N ASN A 302 16.47 63.37 -18.41
CA ASN A 302 15.02 63.31 -18.19
C ASN A 302 14.39 64.71 -18.20
N THR A 303 15.06 65.70 -17.61
CA THR A 303 14.63 67.10 -17.67
C THR A 303 14.64 67.63 -19.10
N GLU A 304 15.66 67.32 -19.89
CA GLU A 304 15.74 67.72 -21.30
C GLU A 304 14.71 67.00 -22.17
N ILE A 305 14.46 65.72 -21.94
CA ILE A 305 13.37 64.98 -22.60
C ILE A 305 12.02 65.65 -22.30
N GLY A 306 11.77 66.03 -21.04
CA GLY A 306 10.57 66.78 -20.66
C GLY A 306 10.48 68.14 -21.37
N ARG A 307 11.59 68.88 -21.47
CA ARG A 307 11.64 70.15 -22.23
C ARG A 307 11.29 69.94 -23.71
N LEU A 308 11.90 68.94 -24.35
CA LEU A 308 11.65 68.61 -25.76
C LEU A 308 10.21 68.13 -26.00
N GLN A 309 9.63 67.39 -25.04
CA GLN A 309 8.21 67.00 -25.09
C GLN A 309 7.29 68.23 -24.97
N ASN A 310 7.61 69.17 -24.07
CA ASN A 310 6.85 70.41 -23.95
C ASN A 310 6.92 71.26 -25.23
N LEU A 311 8.09 71.30 -25.90
CA LEU A 311 8.26 71.95 -27.20
C LEU A 311 7.39 71.33 -28.31
N LYS A 312 7.10 70.03 -28.26
CA LYS A 312 6.13 69.39 -29.18
C LYS A 312 4.68 69.79 -28.92
N THR A 313 4.35 70.24 -27.71
CA THR A 313 2.98 70.60 -27.31
C THR A 313 2.69 72.09 -27.40
N VAL A 314 3.70 72.93 -27.65
CA VAL A 314 3.47 74.34 -27.99
C VAL A 314 2.76 74.36 -29.35
N ALA A 315 1.60 75.00 -29.42
CA ALA A 315 0.90 75.21 -30.67
C ALA A 315 1.81 76.00 -31.61
N ASP A 316 2.16 75.39 -32.75
CA ASP A 316 2.71 76.11 -33.89
C ASP A 316 1.70 77.23 -34.20
N PRO A 317 2.08 78.53 -34.20
CA PRO A 317 1.13 79.60 -34.53
C PRO A 317 0.50 79.39 -35.90
N GLY A 318 1.05 78.49 -36.72
CA GLY A 318 0.49 78.09 -37.99
C GLY A 318 0.60 79.22 -39.00
N THR A 319 0.56 78.88 -40.27
CA THR A 319 0.49 79.88 -41.33
C THR A 319 -0.83 80.64 -41.32
N ASP A 320 -1.84 80.15 -40.60
CA ASP A 320 -3.21 80.69 -40.59
C ASP A 320 -3.28 82.05 -39.87
N ASP A 321 -2.60 82.22 -38.72
CA ASP A 321 -2.55 83.52 -38.02
C ASP A 321 -1.76 84.56 -38.85
N ILE A 322 -0.66 84.12 -39.49
CA ILE A 322 0.14 84.95 -40.40
C ILE A 322 -0.68 85.33 -41.65
N GLN A 323 -1.53 84.43 -42.14
CA GLN A 323 -2.39 84.66 -43.29
C GLN A 323 -3.57 85.59 -42.96
N ALA A 324 -4.14 85.48 -41.76
CA ALA A 324 -5.16 86.41 -41.25
C ALA A 324 -4.60 87.85 -41.12
N ASP A 325 -3.38 87.99 -40.60
CA ASP A 325 -2.69 89.28 -40.52
C ASP A 325 -2.38 89.85 -41.92
N ALA A 326 -1.96 88.99 -42.86
CA ALA A 326 -1.69 89.40 -44.25
C ALA A 326 -2.96 89.84 -45.00
N ASP A 327 -4.07 89.11 -44.83
CA ASP A 327 -5.38 89.46 -45.41
C ASP A 327 -5.92 90.76 -44.79
N GLY A 328 -5.71 90.97 -43.48
CA GLY A 328 -6.01 92.24 -42.81
C GLY A 328 -5.23 93.42 -43.41
N LEU A 329 -3.94 93.21 -43.69
CA LEU A 329 -3.10 94.24 -44.32
C LEU A 329 -3.54 94.55 -45.76
N LEU A 330 -3.89 93.52 -46.54
CA LEU A 330 -4.41 93.68 -47.90
C LEU A 330 -5.73 94.46 -47.91
N ARG A 331 -6.60 94.23 -46.92
CA ARG A 331 -7.87 94.96 -46.77
C ARG A 331 -7.63 96.44 -46.51
N LEU A 332 -6.71 96.78 -45.61
CA LEU A 332 -6.32 98.17 -45.31
C LEU A 332 -5.73 98.88 -46.54
N ILE A 333 -4.93 98.18 -47.36
CA ILE A 333 -4.39 98.72 -48.62
C ILE A 333 -5.53 99.03 -49.61
N LYS A 334 -6.53 98.15 -49.70
CA LYS A 334 -7.68 98.35 -50.59
C LYS A 334 -8.55 99.52 -50.12
N GLU A 335 -8.85 99.60 -48.82
CA GLU A 335 -9.61 100.72 -48.23
C GLU A 335 -8.90 102.08 -48.44
N LYS A 336 -7.56 102.10 -48.35
CA LYS A 336 -6.76 103.28 -48.70
C LYS A 336 -6.93 103.64 -50.18
N THR A 337 -6.81 102.67 -51.08
CA THR A 337 -6.93 102.89 -52.54
C THR A 337 -8.32 103.38 -52.94
N ASP A 338 -9.38 102.84 -52.32
CA ASP A 338 -10.76 103.26 -52.57
C ASP A 338 -11.02 104.67 -51.99
N SER A 339 -10.45 105.00 -50.84
CA SER A 339 -10.48 106.37 -50.28
C SER A 339 -9.75 107.37 -51.17
N GLU A 340 -8.60 107.00 -51.75
CA GLU A 340 -7.84 107.83 -52.70
C GLU A 340 -8.58 108.04 -54.04
N LYS A 341 -9.45 107.10 -54.44
CA LYS A 341 -10.33 107.25 -55.62
C LYS A 341 -11.59 108.08 -55.36
N PHE A 342 -12.03 108.22 -54.11
CA PHE A 342 -13.17 109.07 -53.73
C PHE A 342 -12.76 110.55 -53.57
N LEU A 343 -11.45 110.82 -53.47
CA LEU A 343 -10.86 112.16 -53.34
C LEU A 343 -10.35 112.76 -54.67
N ASN A 344 -10.52 112.04 -55.80
CA ASN A 344 -10.24 112.49 -57.18
C ASN A 344 -11.50 112.42 -58.04
#